data_AF-A0A937UHM6-F1
#
_entry.id   AF-A0A937UHM6-F1
#
_cell.length_a   1.000
_cell.length_b   1.000
_cell.length_c   1.000
_cell.angle_alpha   90.00
_cell.angle_beta   90.00
_cell.angle_gamma   90.00
#
_symmetry.space_group_name_H-M   'P 1'
#
loop_
_entity.id
_entity.type
_entity.pdbx_description
1 polymer ?
#
loop_
_entity_poly.entity_id
_entity_poly.type
_entity_poly.pdbx_seq_one_letter_code
_entity_poly.pdbx_strand_id
1 'polypeptide(L)'
;MPFLLYRRTRGSDGAREYNELHGVTLAGTGSGLVYPFVRRYAPAGAEVFPWGASVKDLLEESGFAPKDHAVVVDARPKEDVTLYELTDVWGHSYLDWTPIVLRLEELFVGEKPLDPERFKATFTDARCPRAPVYQFLHLQGGVVGGDWKWGPMGSTNGALLPPDALAFFLEMLQDNLAADEAEDV
;
A
#
# COMPACT_ATOMS: atom_id res chain seq x y z
N MET A 1 0.98 -5.10 -11.16
CA MET A 1 0.23 -4.02 -10.48
C MET A 1 1.24 -2.91 -10.17
N PRO A 2 1.29 -1.84 -10.97
CA PRO A 2 2.13 -0.70 -10.68
C PRO A 2 1.65 0.08 -9.45
N PHE A 3 2.62 0.58 -8.68
CA PHE A 3 2.41 1.60 -7.67
C PHE A 3 2.91 2.92 -8.23
N LEU A 4 2.13 3.97 -8.09
CA LEU A 4 2.37 5.28 -8.67
C LEU A 4 2.38 6.31 -7.54
N LEU A 5 3.37 7.19 -7.55
CA LEU A 5 3.41 8.34 -6.65
C LEU A 5 2.62 9.48 -7.28
N TYR A 6 1.68 10.02 -6.50
CA TYR A 6 0.91 11.19 -6.87
C TYR A 6 1.27 12.36 -5.97
N ARG A 7 1.32 13.56 -6.55
CA ARG A 7 1.15 14.79 -5.77
C ARG A 7 -0.33 14.98 -5.49
N ARG A 8 -0.65 15.26 -4.24
CA ARG A 8 -2.00 15.49 -3.75
C ARG A 8 -2.12 16.91 -3.22
N THR A 9 -3.10 17.64 -3.73
CA THR A 9 -3.40 19.00 -3.24
C THR A 9 -4.87 19.09 -2.87
N ARG A 10 -5.21 19.99 -1.95
CA ARG A 10 -6.60 20.19 -1.55
C ARG A 10 -7.21 21.30 -2.40
N GLY A 11 -8.26 20.97 -3.13
CA GLY A 11 -9.09 21.90 -3.88
C GLY A 11 -9.94 22.78 -2.97
N SER A 12 -10.45 23.88 -3.54
CA SER A 12 -11.30 24.85 -2.83
C SER A 12 -12.67 24.29 -2.43
N ASP A 13 -13.11 23.22 -3.09
CA ASP A 13 -14.33 22.46 -2.82
C ASP A 13 -14.14 21.38 -1.74
N GLY A 14 -12.94 21.26 -1.18
CA GLY A 14 -12.58 20.25 -0.19
C GLY A 14 -12.13 18.92 -0.78
N ALA A 15 -12.34 18.70 -2.08
CA ALA A 15 -11.84 17.52 -2.80
C ALA A 15 -10.31 17.57 -2.91
N ARG A 16 -9.69 16.41 -3.08
CA ARG A 16 -8.26 16.26 -3.30
C ARG A 16 -8.01 16.06 -4.78
N GLU A 17 -7.10 16.85 -5.33
CA GLU A 17 -6.61 16.71 -6.69
C GLU A 17 -5.32 15.90 -6.69
N TYR A 18 -5.28 14.88 -7.53
CA TYR A 18 -4.20 13.94 -7.70
C TYR A 18 -3.53 14.20 -9.03
N ASN A 19 -2.22 14.41 -9.03
CA ASN A 19 -1.41 14.56 -10.23
C ASN A 19 -0.27 13.54 -10.19
N GLU A 20 -0.24 12.63 -11.16
CA GLU A 20 0.75 11.55 -11.23
C GLU A 20 2.17 12.15 -11.39
N LEU A 21 3.14 11.61 -10.67
CA LEU A 21 4.53 12.01 -10.77
C LEU A 21 5.37 10.95 -11.49
N HIS A 22 5.46 9.75 -10.91
CA HIS A 22 6.23 8.63 -11.45
C HIS A 22 5.89 7.33 -10.70
N GLY A 23 6.33 6.19 -11.25
CA GLY A 23 6.20 4.89 -10.59
C GLY A 23 7.11 4.74 -9.38
N VAL A 24 6.60 4.09 -8.33
CA VAL A 24 7.33 3.69 -7.13
C VAL A 24 7.20 2.19 -6.91
N THR A 25 7.97 1.64 -5.98
CA THR A 25 7.92 0.23 -5.61
C THR A 25 7.74 0.09 -4.11
N LEU A 26 6.87 -0.82 -3.64
CA LEU A 26 6.84 -1.18 -2.22
C LEU A 26 7.99 -2.13 -1.85
N ALA A 27 8.29 -3.05 -2.78
CA ALA A 27 9.30 -4.08 -2.68
C ALA A 27 10.68 -3.59 -3.19
N GLY A 28 11.75 -4.18 -2.67
CA GLY A 28 13.13 -3.98 -3.08
C GLY A 28 13.98 -3.28 -2.02
N THR A 29 15.25 -3.68 -1.89
CA THR A 29 16.18 -3.11 -0.90
C THR A 29 16.67 -1.69 -1.22
N GLY A 30 16.73 -1.31 -2.51
CA GLY A 30 17.24 -0.01 -2.95
C GLY A 30 16.17 1.02 -3.33
N SER A 31 14.97 0.56 -3.70
CA SER A 31 13.88 1.42 -4.23
C SER A 31 12.52 1.14 -3.58
N GLY A 32 12.43 0.14 -2.71
CA GLY A 32 11.20 -0.26 -2.04
C GLY A 32 10.87 0.65 -0.86
N LEU A 33 9.62 1.07 -0.73
CA LEU A 33 9.18 1.89 0.41
C LEU A 33 9.18 1.11 1.74
N VAL A 34 9.00 -0.22 1.71
CA VAL A 34 8.88 -1.04 2.92
C VAL A 34 10.22 -1.32 3.60
N TYR A 35 11.27 -1.60 2.81
CA TYR A 35 12.55 -2.05 3.37
C TYR A 35 13.21 -1.03 4.32
N PRO A 36 13.28 0.28 3.99
CA PRO A 36 13.84 1.29 4.90
C PRO A 36 13.13 1.32 6.25
N PHE A 37 11.80 1.22 6.26
CA PHE A 37 11.00 1.17 7.46
C PHE A 37 11.37 -0.06 8.30
N VAL A 38 11.28 -1.26 7.74
CA VAL A 38 11.57 -2.49 8.51
C VAL A 38 13.01 -2.50 9.02
N ARG A 39 13.98 -2.10 8.20
CA ARG A 39 15.39 -2.02 8.62
C ARG A 39 15.60 -1.08 9.82
N ARG A 40 14.81 -0.01 9.91
CA ARG A 40 14.91 0.97 11.00
C ARG A 40 14.28 0.48 12.29
N TYR A 41 13.14 -0.21 12.20
CA TYR A 41 12.31 -0.54 13.37
C TYR A 41 12.45 -1.99 13.84
N ALA A 42 12.98 -2.90 13.01
CA ALA A 42 13.19 -4.28 13.41
C ALA A 42 14.20 -4.37 14.57
N PRO A 43 13.86 -5.04 15.69
CA PRO A 43 14.79 -5.22 16.80
C PRO A 43 16.03 -6.01 16.38
N ALA A 44 17.18 -5.63 16.92
CA ALA A 44 18.41 -6.36 16.68
C ALA A 44 18.30 -7.81 17.19
N GLY A 45 18.55 -8.78 16.31
CA GLY A 45 18.48 -10.21 16.64
C GLY A 45 17.07 -10.78 16.72
N ALA A 46 16.04 -10.05 16.28
CA ALA A 46 14.70 -10.62 16.15
C ALA A 46 14.70 -11.81 15.17
N GLU A 47 14.00 -12.88 15.53
CA GLU A 47 13.72 -14.00 14.62
C GLU A 47 12.38 -13.79 13.88
N VAL A 48 11.49 -13.04 14.51
CA VAL A 48 10.16 -12.66 14.03
C VAL A 48 9.89 -11.21 14.41
N PHE A 49 9.27 -10.44 13.52
CA PHE A 49 8.90 -9.05 13.75
C PHE A 49 7.55 -8.72 13.09
N PRO A 50 6.44 -8.68 13.86
CA PRO A 50 5.19 -8.08 13.41
C PRO A 50 5.31 -6.56 13.38
N TRP A 51 4.77 -5.93 12.34
CA TRP A 51 4.83 -4.48 12.17
C TRP A 51 3.66 -3.95 11.34
N GLY A 52 3.32 -2.69 11.59
CA GLY A 52 2.38 -1.92 10.78
C GLY A 52 2.96 -0.55 10.49
N ALA A 53 2.78 -0.08 9.25
CA ALA A 53 3.21 1.23 8.81
C ALA A 53 2.08 1.88 8.02
N SER A 54 1.72 3.12 8.37
CA SER A 54 0.88 3.91 7.47
C SER A 54 1.68 4.29 6.23
N VAL A 55 1.00 4.55 5.11
CA VAL A 55 1.65 5.06 3.91
C VAL A 55 2.38 6.37 4.19
N LYS A 56 1.93 7.14 5.20
CA LYS A 56 2.59 8.38 5.61
C LYS A 56 3.97 8.10 6.18
N ASP A 57 4.08 7.09 7.05
CA ASP A 57 5.36 6.68 7.63
C ASP A 57 6.31 6.18 6.54
N LEU A 58 5.80 5.38 5.59
CA LEU A 58 6.59 4.87 4.48
C LEU A 58 7.10 5.99 3.54
N LEU A 59 6.25 6.98 3.26
CA LEU A 59 6.62 8.16 2.46
C LEU A 59 7.66 9.02 3.18
N GLU A 60 7.49 9.25 4.49
CA GLU A 60 8.42 10.06 5.29
C GLU A 60 9.81 9.40 5.38
N GLU A 61 9.87 8.09 5.66
CA GLU A 61 11.13 7.33 5.68
C GLU A 61 11.80 7.28 4.30
N SER A 62 11.04 7.51 3.22
CA SER A 62 11.53 7.58 1.85
C SER A 62 11.81 9.01 1.35
N GLY A 63 11.68 10.02 2.21
CA GLY A 63 12.00 11.42 1.91
C GLY A 63 10.91 12.19 1.16
N PHE A 64 9.69 11.65 1.06
CA PHE A 64 8.53 12.35 0.50
C PHE A 64 7.73 13.05 1.60
N ALA A 65 7.11 14.19 1.26
CA ALA A 65 6.21 14.89 2.18
C ALA A 65 4.85 14.18 2.24
N PRO A 66 4.46 13.53 3.35
CA PRO A 66 3.25 12.68 3.40
C PRO A 66 1.93 13.45 3.24
N LYS A 67 1.93 14.75 3.51
CA LYS A 67 0.75 15.61 3.33
C LYS A 67 0.46 15.85 1.86
N ASP A 68 1.51 15.97 1.06
CA ASP A 68 1.46 16.38 -0.35
C ASP A 68 1.58 15.21 -1.32
N HIS A 69 1.77 13.99 -0.81
CA HIS A 69 1.95 12.81 -1.63
C HIS A 69 1.02 11.67 -1.20
N ALA A 70 0.68 10.84 -2.17
CA ALA A 70 -0.07 9.61 -1.99
C ALA A 70 0.51 8.52 -2.90
N VAL A 71 0.35 7.26 -2.49
CA VAL A 71 0.67 6.11 -3.34
C VAL A 71 -0.63 5.53 -3.86
N VAL A 72 -0.76 5.47 -5.18
CA VAL A 72 -1.95 4.93 -5.87
C VAL A 72 -1.57 3.68 -6.63
N VAL A 73 -2.45 2.69 -6.58
CA VAL A 73 -2.33 1.40 -7.22
C VAL A 73 -3.21 1.37 -8.46
N ASP A 74 -2.61 1.22 -9.64
CA ASP A 74 -3.39 0.93 -10.87
C ASP A 74 -3.50 -0.59 -11.04
N ALA A 75 -4.68 -1.12 -10.70
CA ALA A 75 -4.93 -2.55 -10.72
C ALA A 75 -5.25 -3.09 -12.13
N ARG A 76 -5.74 -2.24 -13.05
CA ARG A 76 -6.17 -2.63 -14.40
C ARG A 76 -5.73 -1.59 -15.43
N PRO A 77 -4.47 -1.63 -15.88
CA PRO A 77 -3.92 -0.52 -16.64
C PRO A 77 -4.45 -0.36 -18.08
N LYS A 78 -5.15 -1.35 -18.67
CA LYS A 78 -5.35 -1.39 -20.13
C LYS A 78 -6.75 -1.08 -20.66
N GLU A 79 -7.81 -1.15 -19.86
CA GLU A 79 -9.19 -1.03 -20.40
C GLU A 79 -10.09 -0.18 -19.50
N ASP A 80 -10.28 -0.61 -18.24
CA ASP A 80 -11.10 0.12 -17.26
C ASP A 80 -10.20 0.68 -16.14
N VAL A 81 -10.39 1.95 -15.80
CA VAL A 81 -9.65 2.59 -14.70
C VAL A 81 -10.09 1.98 -13.38
N THR A 82 -9.14 1.31 -12.71
CA THR A 82 -9.33 0.76 -11.37
C THR A 82 -8.16 1.21 -10.50
N LEU A 83 -8.40 2.26 -9.71
CA LEU A 83 -7.41 2.94 -8.88
C LEU A 83 -7.75 2.76 -7.40
N TYR A 84 -6.74 2.44 -6.61
CA TYR A 84 -6.85 2.41 -5.15
C TYR A 84 -5.76 3.27 -4.51
N GLU A 85 -6.06 3.99 -3.44
CA GLU A 85 -5.04 4.66 -2.62
C GLU A 85 -4.52 3.68 -1.56
N LEU A 86 -3.20 3.53 -1.44
CA LEU A 86 -2.59 2.75 -0.36
C LEU A 86 -2.63 3.56 0.93
N THR A 87 -3.21 3.01 1.99
CA THR A 87 -3.33 3.68 3.29
C THR A 87 -2.39 3.09 4.32
N ASP A 88 -2.31 1.76 4.41
CA ASP A 88 -1.48 1.06 5.37
C ASP A 88 -0.83 -0.19 4.76
N VAL A 89 0.32 -0.56 5.30
CA VAL A 89 1.00 -1.83 5.05
C VAL A 89 1.29 -2.50 6.38
N TRP A 90 0.83 -3.73 6.53
CA TRP A 90 1.14 -4.57 7.69
C TRP A 90 1.98 -5.74 7.25
N GLY A 91 2.97 -6.12 8.05
CA GLY A 91 3.83 -7.25 7.74
C GLY A 91 4.17 -8.05 8.98
N HIS A 92 4.51 -9.32 8.75
CA HIS A 92 4.95 -10.21 9.81
C HIS A 92 6.26 -10.88 9.41
N SER A 93 7.37 -10.17 9.56
CA SER A 93 8.65 -10.59 9.02
C SER A 93 9.23 -11.78 9.78
N TYR A 94 9.45 -12.88 9.07
CA TYR A 94 10.29 -13.99 9.53
C TYR A 94 11.74 -13.73 9.12
N LEU A 95 12.61 -14.73 9.25
CA LEU A 95 14.03 -14.61 8.92
C LEU A 95 14.26 -14.11 7.48
N ASP A 96 13.71 -14.79 6.48
CA ASP A 96 14.02 -14.59 5.06
C ASP A 96 12.81 -14.24 4.18
N TRP A 97 11.61 -14.18 4.76
CA TRP A 97 10.39 -13.82 4.04
C TRP A 97 9.40 -13.08 4.95
N THR A 98 8.50 -12.31 4.32
CA THR A 98 7.50 -11.50 5.02
C THR A 98 6.17 -11.59 4.29
N PRO A 99 5.14 -12.26 4.85
CA PRO A 99 3.77 -12.01 4.43
C PRO A 99 3.39 -10.57 4.79
N ILE A 100 2.64 -9.92 3.91
CA ILE A 100 2.14 -8.56 4.10
C ILE A 100 0.66 -8.46 3.74
N VAL A 101 0.00 -7.47 4.32
CA VAL A 101 -1.32 -7.00 3.96
C VAL A 101 -1.21 -5.56 3.50
N LEU A 102 -1.74 -5.26 2.32
CA LEU A 102 -1.97 -3.90 1.88
C LEU A 102 -3.40 -3.53 2.24
N ARG A 103 -3.58 -2.44 2.98
CA ARG A 103 -4.88 -1.79 3.13
C ARG A 103 -4.97 -0.66 2.11
N LEU A 104 -6.04 -0.70 1.34
CA LEU A 104 -6.28 0.17 0.21
C LEU A 104 -7.65 0.84 0.37
N GLU A 105 -7.83 2.02 -0.19
CA GLU A 105 -9.13 2.67 -0.36
C GLU A 105 -9.50 2.75 -1.84
N GLU A 106 -10.76 2.46 -2.17
CA GLU A 106 -11.28 2.65 -3.52
C GLU A 106 -11.31 4.12 -3.93
N LEU A 107 -10.57 4.45 -4.99
CA LEU A 107 -10.73 5.72 -5.69
C LEU A 107 -11.73 5.56 -6.84
N PHE A 108 -11.44 4.61 -7.74
CA PHE A 108 -12.27 4.33 -8.90
C PHE A 108 -12.26 2.84 -9.19
N VAL A 109 -13.41 2.24 -9.49
CA VAL A 109 -13.50 0.80 -9.78
C VAL A 109 -14.30 0.59 -11.06
N GLY A 110 -13.59 0.25 -12.14
CA GLY A 110 -14.23 -0.07 -13.42
C GLY A 110 -14.67 1.15 -14.22
N GLU A 111 -14.09 2.33 -13.95
CA GLU A 111 -14.43 3.57 -14.66
C GLU A 111 -13.94 3.53 -16.12
N LYS A 112 -14.73 4.09 -17.04
CA LYS A 112 -14.47 4.05 -18.48
C LYS A 112 -14.40 5.46 -19.08
N PRO A 113 -13.41 6.28 -18.70
CA PRO A 113 -13.22 7.59 -19.30
C PRO A 113 -12.87 7.44 -20.80
N LEU A 114 -13.14 8.49 -21.58
CA LEU A 114 -12.77 8.53 -23.01
C LEU A 114 -11.26 8.40 -23.23
N ASP A 115 -10.45 8.89 -22.29
CA ASP A 115 -9.00 8.82 -22.29
C ASP A 115 -8.50 8.33 -20.91
N PRO A 116 -8.34 7.01 -20.72
CA PRO A 116 -7.91 6.42 -19.46
C PRO A 116 -6.55 6.91 -18.97
N GLU A 117 -5.58 7.08 -19.87
CA GLU A 117 -4.24 7.49 -19.48
C GLU A 117 -4.22 8.94 -19.00
N ARG A 118 -4.94 9.84 -19.70
CA ARG A 118 -5.10 11.21 -19.24
C ARG A 118 -5.86 11.30 -17.92
N PHE A 119 -6.88 10.46 -17.73
CA PHE A 119 -7.63 10.40 -16.48
C PHE A 119 -6.74 9.94 -15.31
N LYS A 120 -5.89 8.93 -15.52
CA LYS A 120 -4.95 8.47 -14.49
C LYS A 120 -3.88 9.53 -14.19
N ALA A 121 -3.43 10.27 -15.19
CA ALA A 121 -2.43 11.33 -14.99
C ALA A 121 -2.94 12.45 -14.06
N THR A 122 -4.24 12.76 -14.10
CA THR A 122 -4.84 13.78 -13.22
C THR A 122 -6.34 13.54 -12.96
N PHE A 123 -6.75 13.53 -11.69
CA PHE A 123 -8.13 13.36 -11.28
C PHE A 123 -8.43 14.03 -9.93
N THR A 124 -9.71 14.19 -9.61
CA THR A 124 -10.18 14.61 -8.28
C THR A 124 -10.95 13.49 -7.59
N ASP A 125 -10.86 13.43 -6.27
CA ASP A 125 -11.51 12.37 -5.49
C ASP A 125 -12.94 12.68 -5.03
N ALA A 126 -13.55 13.75 -5.56
CA ALA A 126 -14.84 14.27 -5.11
C ALA A 126 -16.00 13.25 -5.15
N ARG A 127 -15.86 12.18 -5.93
CA ARG A 127 -16.88 11.12 -6.11
C ARG A 127 -16.37 9.73 -5.76
N CYS A 128 -15.21 9.64 -5.08
CA CYS A 128 -14.62 8.37 -4.73
C CYS A 128 -15.40 7.70 -3.59
N PRO A 129 -15.71 6.40 -3.68
CA PRO A 129 -16.42 5.68 -2.63
C PRO A 129 -15.58 5.49 -1.37
N ARG A 130 -14.24 5.47 -1.50
CA ARG A 130 -13.29 5.33 -0.39
C ARG A 130 -13.48 4.06 0.44
N ALA A 131 -14.17 3.06 -0.13
CA ALA A 131 -14.40 1.79 0.54
C ALA A 131 -13.06 1.04 0.76
N PRO A 132 -12.85 0.42 1.94
CA PRO A 132 -11.62 -0.28 2.23
C PRO A 132 -11.52 -1.60 1.47
N VAL A 133 -10.32 -1.90 0.98
CA VAL A 133 -9.96 -3.13 0.26
C VAL A 133 -8.64 -3.67 0.81
N TYR A 134 -8.54 -4.98 0.96
CA TYR A 134 -7.37 -5.64 1.54
C TYR A 134 -6.74 -6.62 0.56
N GLN A 135 -5.41 -6.57 0.44
CA GLN A 135 -4.66 -7.49 -0.41
C GLN A 135 -3.55 -8.19 0.38
N PHE A 136 -3.56 -9.53 0.34
CA PHE A 136 -2.55 -10.36 0.98
C PHE A 136 -1.46 -10.75 -0.01
N LEU A 137 -0.21 -10.45 0.33
CA LEU A 137 0.96 -10.69 -0.52
C LEU A 137 2.13 -11.24 0.30
N HIS A 138 3.21 -11.68 -0.34
CA HIS A 138 4.47 -11.93 0.36
C HIS A 138 5.68 -11.33 -0.36
N LEU A 139 6.72 -11.08 0.44
CA LEU A 139 8.04 -10.58 0.04
C LEU A 139 9.13 -11.60 0.36
N GLN A 140 10.13 -11.68 -0.51
CA GLN A 140 11.39 -12.43 -0.33
C GLN A 140 12.41 -11.57 0.43
N GLY A 141 12.08 -11.26 1.68
CA GLY A 141 12.94 -10.55 2.61
C GLY A 141 12.34 -10.58 4.01
N GLY A 142 13.19 -10.58 5.02
CA GLY A 142 12.82 -10.71 6.42
C GLY A 142 13.82 -10.01 7.35
N VAL A 143 13.76 -10.33 8.63
CA VAL A 143 14.54 -9.67 9.69
C VAL A 143 16.06 -9.89 9.57
N VAL A 144 16.51 -10.98 8.94
CA VAL A 144 17.94 -11.25 8.72
C VAL A 144 18.43 -10.90 7.31
N GLY A 145 17.56 -10.38 6.44
CA GLY A 145 17.93 -9.88 5.11
C GLY A 145 17.04 -10.42 3.97
N GLY A 146 17.61 -10.49 2.77
CA GLY A 146 16.90 -10.81 1.54
C GLY A 146 16.82 -9.63 0.57
N ASP A 147 16.28 -9.87 -0.62
CA ASP A 147 16.20 -8.86 -1.68
C ASP A 147 14.96 -7.97 -1.54
N TRP A 148 14.05 -8.33 -0.63
CA TRP A 148 12.77 -7.66 -0.39
C TRP A 148 11.90 -7.55 -1.65
N LYS A 149 12.12 -8.44 -2.62
CA LYS A 149 11.37 -8.49 -3.89
C LYS A 149 10.05 -9.22 -3.67
N TRP A 150 9.10 -9.00 -4.58
CA TRP A 150 7.92 -9.86 -4.67
C TRP A 150 8.32 -11.32 -4.89
N GLY A 151 7.47 -12.26 -4.43
CA GLY A 151 7.60 -13.66 -4.78
C GLY A 151 7.61 -13.92 -6.30
N PRO A 152 7.91 -15.16 -6.73
CA PRO A 152 8.07 -15.49 -8.15
C PRO A 152 6.87 -15.03 -9.00
N MET A 153 7.15 -14.24 -10.05
CA MET A 153 6.14 -13.82 -11.02
C MET A 153 5.58 -15.02 -11.79
N GLY A 154 4.30 -15.35 -11.62
CA GLY A 154 3.60 -16.33 -12.47
C GLY A 154 2.46 -17.09 -11.79
N SER A 155 2.53 -17.28 -10.48
CA SER A 155 1.41 -17.70 -9.64
C SER A 155 0.97 -16.51 -8.81
N THR A 156 -0.33 -16.37 -8.54
CA THR A 156 -0.90 -15.41 -7.60
C THR A 156 0.05 -15.23 -6.41
N ASN A 157 0.58 -14.03 -6.18
CA ASN A 157 1.52 -13.74 -5.08
C ASN A 157 0.81 -13.78 -3.71
N GLY A 158 -0.13 -14.71 -3.52
CA GLY A 158 -0.86 -14.90 -2.28
C GLY A 158 0.10 -15.36 -1.19
N ALA A 159 -0.10 -14.83 0.01
CA ALA A 159 0.62 -15.31 1.18
C ALA A 159 0.02 -16.62 1.69
N LEU A 160 0.87 -17.59 1.99
CA LEU A 160 0.52 -18.58 3.02
C LEU A 160 0.73 -17.89 4.37
N LEU A 161 -0.27 -17.95 5.23
CA LEU A 161 -0.26 -17.28 6.54
C LEU A 161 -0.10 -18.32 7.66
N PRO A 162 1.08 -18.38 8.30
CA PRO A 162 1.23 -19.14 9.53
C PRO A 162 0.34 -18.55 10.64
N PRO A 163 0.02 -19.34 11.69
CA PRO A 163 -1.00 -18.95 12.67
C PRO A 163 -0.75 -17.62 13.38
N ASP A 164 0.50 -17.30 13.69
CA ASP A 164 0.95 -16.03 14.28
C ASP A 164 0.77 -14.84 13.33
N ALA A 165 1.21 -14.96 12.07
CA ALA A 165 0.97 -13.93 11.06
C ALA A 165 -0.53 -13.71 10.80
N LEU A 166 -1.32 -14.79 10.73
CA LEU A 166 -2.77 -14.68 10.58
C LEU A 166 -3.41 -13.99 11.78
N ALA A 167 -3.04 -14.37 13.01
CA ALA A 167 -3.56 -13.76 14.23
C ALA A 167 -3.26 -12.26 14.27
N PHE A 168 -2.01 -11.87 13.98
CA PHE A 168 -1.61 -10.47 13.89
C PHE A 168 -2.43 -9.69 12.85
N PHE A 169 -2.62 -10.24 11.65
CA PHE A 169 -3.41 -9.54 10.62
C PHE A 169 -4.89 -9.45 10.97
N LEU A 170 -5.47 -10.45 11.63
CA LEU A 170 -6.85 -10.38 12.10
C LEU A 170 -7.04 -9.29 13.16
N GLU A 171 -6.09 -9.12 14.08
CA GLU A 171 -6.09 -8.04 15.06
C GLU A 171 -6.05 -6.67 14.37
N MET A 172 -5.11 -6.47 13.44
CA MET A 172 -5.01 -5.22 12.66
C MET A 172 -6.29 -4.93 11.86
N LEU A 173 -6.91 -5.96 11.27
CA LEU A 173 -8.17 -5.81 10.54
C LEU A 173 -9.32 -5.41 11.46
N GLN A 174 -9.45 -6.04 12.63
CA GLN A 174 -10.51 -5.75 13.58
C GLN A 174 -10.42 -4.32 14.10
N ASP A 175 -9.22 -3.87 14.47
CA ASP A 175 -8.99 -2.52 14.98
C ASP A 175 -9.35 -1.45 13.94
N ASN A 176 -9.03 -1.70 12.67
CA ASN A 176 -9.29 -0.74 11.61
C ASN A 176 -10.72 -0.76 11.10
N LEU A 177 -11.39 -1.92 11.08
CA LEU A 177 -12.82 -1.99 10.77
C LEU A 177 -13.66 -1.26 11.84
N ALA A 178 -13.29 -1.39 13.11
CA ALA A 178 -13.95 -0.66 14.19
C ALA A 178 -13.72 0.87 14.11
N ALA A 179 -12.53 1.30 13.68
CA ALA A 179 -12.22 2.71 13.46
C ALA A 179 -13.03 3.30 12.29
N ASP A 180 -13.13 2.57 11.18
CA ASP A 180 -13.90 2.99 10.00
C ASP A 180 -15.38 3.16 10.33
N GLU A 181 -15.97 2.24 11.11
CA GLU A 181 -17.35 2.37 11.59
C GLU A 181 -17.57 3.57 12.53
N ALA A 182 -16.54 4.02 13.24
CA ALA A 182 -16.63 5.14 14.17
C ALA A 182 -16.50 6.52 13.47
N GLU A 183 -15.87 6.59 12.29
CA GLU A 183 -15.78 7.83 11.49
C GLU A 183 -17.07 8.12 10.68
N ASP A 184 -17.92 7.10 10.47
CA ASP A 184 -19.19 7.20 9.74
C ASP A 184 -20.40 7.63 10.61
N VAL A 185 -20.20 7.91 11.92
CA VAL A 185 -21.25 8.31 12.90
C VAL A 185 -21.11 9.77 13.32
#